data_AF-A0A7C3UL80-F1
#
_entry.id   AF-A0A7C3UL80-F1
#
_cell.length_a   1.000
_cell.length_b   1.000
_cell.length_c   1.000
_cell.angle_alpha   90.00
_cell.angle_beta   90.00
_cell.angle_gamma   90.00
#
_symmetry.space_group_name_H-M   'P 1'
#
loop_
_entity.id
_entity.type
_entity.pdbx_description
1 polymer ?
#
loop_
_entity_poly.entity_id
_entity_poly.type
_entity_poly.pdbx_seq_one_letter_code
_entity_poly.pdbx_strand_id
1 'polypeptide(L)'
;MKENIYKKEKVSIVKCCVNSSDEEIAKSVYSAVNLIGGCEPILNGKQKILIKPNIGTNSIRLYKGRQVDLTEPAIVDSVIALIREHSEAEIMIGDGEPIDLYQRLGYDNIVKKYHNVRLVDFGAGPFERVSVPNPVMFRNYMLSNELKDVDMTISISKMKIHHAQGATLCLKNLFGLTPKAIYGSVRLYLHDALVRLPRVLVDLGLIFRPELCLIDGLVSANNQEWGGEPVEMNVILAGYNAIATDAVGMKVMGLDPKSDYPNYPFFYHNNPLNIAKSVGLGTNDLEDIEILGYQIDEVKKQFEVKINDMVSMINDDFKQKGKLQVNLYRKNRVQFVKDYAGKYIGMGEGKVLWATSDIDEAIRNCLSYEKSITYFMIKVVPEDEEPEILDVYDNVL
;
A
#
# COMPACT_ATOMS: atom_id res chain seq x y z
N MET A 1 20.91 -27.11 14.94
CA MET A 1 21.62 -25.92 14.44
C MET A 1 21.34 -24.78 15.40
N LYS A 2 22.38 -24.37 16.14
CA LYS A 2 22.39 -23.15 16.95
C LYS A 2 22.84 -22.01 16.04
N GLU A 3 21.99 -21.01 15.88
CA GLU A 3 22.26 -19.56 15.79
C GLU A 3 21.05 -18.90 15.12
N ASN A 4 20.10 -18.46 15.94
CA ASN A 4 19.16 -17.41 15.54
C ASN A 4 18.87 -16.52 16.75
N ILE A 5 19.96 -16.01 17.35
CA ILE A 5 19.88 -14.99 18.39
C ILE A 5 19.65 -13.67 17.65
N TYR A 6 18.37 -13.32 17.48
CA TYR A 6 17.85 -11.99 17.11
C TYR A 6 18.64 -11.23 16.03
N LYS A 7 18.58 -11.67 14.76
CA LYS A 7 18.98 -10.77 13.66
C LYS A 7 17.92 -9.68 13.54
N LYS A 8 18.23 -8.47 14.01
CA LYS A 8 17.37 -7.30 13.87
C LYS A 8 17.17 -6.96 12.39
N GLU A 9 15.99 -6.45 12.07
CA GLU A 9 15.74 -5.83 10.77
C GLU A 9 16.62 -4.58 10.64
N LYS A 10 17.10 -4.27 9.44
CA LYS A 10 17.94 -3.09 9.20
C LYS A 10 17.18 -2.05 8.42
N VAL A 11 17.20 -0.81 8.91
CA VAL A 11 16.65 0.35 8.20
C VAL A 11 17.65 1.49 8.25
N SER A 12 18.08 1.98 7.10
CA SER A 12 18.92 3.17 7.01
C SER A 12 18.09 4.43 6.86
N ILE A 13 18.59 5.55 7.39
CA ILE A 13 18.10 6.90 7.14
C ILE A 13 19.28 7.74 6.61
N VAL A 14 19.13 8.30 5.41
CA VAL A 14 20.13 9.16 4.78
C VAL A 14 19.52 10.50 4.43
N LYS A 15 20.25 11.60 4.66
CA LYS A 15 19.83 12.92 4.21
C LYS A 15 20.03 13.09 2.70
N CYS A 16 19.01 13.59 2.03
CA CYS A 16 19.04 13.97 0.63
C CYS A 16 18.21 15.24 0.45
N CYS A 17 18.86 16.37 0.15
CA CYS A 17 18.17 17.65 0.10
C CYS A 17 17.22 17.74 -1.10
N VAL A 18 16.11 18.48 -0.96
CA VAL A 18 15.14 18.73 -2.03
C VAL A 18 15.79 19.37 -3.28
N ASN A 19 16.83 20.18 -3.08
CA ASN A 19 17.58 20.85 -4.14
C ASN A 19 18.73 20.00 -4.71
N SER A 20 18.93 18.77 -4.23
CA SER A 20 20.00 17.91 -4.73
C SER A 20 19.83 17.62 -6.22
N SER A 21 20.94 17.49 -6.96
CA SER A 21 20.90 17.02 -8.34
C SER A 21 20.51 15.54 -8.41
N ASP A 22 20.19 15.04 -9.61
CA ASP A 22 19.85 13.62 -9.77
C ASP A 22 21.05 12.71 -9.45
N GLU A 23 22.29 13.16 -9.69
CA GLU A 23 23.50 12.45 -9.29
C GLU A 23 23.70 12.44 -7.76
N GLU A 24 23.32 13.50 -7.06
CA GLU A 24 23.37 13.55 -5.59
C GLU A 24 22.26 12.69 -4.95
N ILE A 25 21.08 12.63 -5.58
CA ILE A 25 20.02 11.68 -5.22
C ILE A 25 20.53 10.25 -5.39
N ALA A 26 21.17 9.94 -6.51
CA ALA A 26 21.74 8.61 -6.75
C ALA A 26 22.75 8.21 -5.66
N LYS A 27 23.69 9.10 -5.32
CA LYS A 27 24.63 8.87 -4.21
C LYS A 27 23.92 8.60 -2.88
N SER A 28 22.82 9.30 -2.61
CA SER A 28 22.03 9.12 -1.38
C SER A 28 21.29 7.78 -1.36
N VAL A 29 20.72 7.36 -2.50
CA VAL A 29 20.10 6.03 -2.67
C VAL A 29 21.14 4.92 -2.46
N TYR A 30 22.31 5.04 -3.09
CA TYR A 30 23.40 4.09 -2.94
C TYR A 30 23.86 3.99 -1.49
N SER A 31 24.04 5.14 -0.83
CA SER A 31 24.41 5.18 0.60
C SER A 31 23.37 4.47 1.47
N ALA A 32 22.07 4.76 1.28
CA ALA A 32 21.00 4.13 2.04
C ALA A 32 21.00 2.60 1.86
N VAL A 33 21.05 2.11 0.62
CA VAL A 33 21.05 0.67 0.33
C VAL A 33 22.34 -0.01 0.81
N ASN A 34 23.49 0.64 0.70
CA ASN A 34 24.77 0.08 1.17
C ASN A 34 24.82 -0.04 2.69
N LEU A 35 24.25 0.91 3.43
CA LEU A 35 24.19 0.85 4.90
C LEU A 35 23.46 -0.40 5.40
N ILE A 36 22.36 -0.79 4.75
CA ILE A 36 21.61 -1.99 5.14
C ILE A 36 22.25 -3.30 4.68
N GLY A 37 23.20 -3.26 3.74
CA GLY A 37 23.94 -4.45 3.26
C GLY A 37 24.09 -4.58 1.74
N GLY A 38 23.65 -3.60 0.96
CA GLY A 38 23.75 -3.60 -0.51
C GLY A 38 22.62 -4.37 -1.20
N CYS A 39 22.60 -4.35 -2.54
CA CYS A 39 21.58 -5.08 -3.32
C CYS A 39 22.06 -6.46 -3.80
N GLU A 40 23.36 -6.69 -3.90
CA GLU A 40 23.93 -7.96 -4.38
C GLU A 40 23.34 -9.21 -3.70
N PRO A 41 23.20 -9.27 -2.35
CA PRO A 41 22.71 -10.48 -1.69
C PRO A 41 21.27 -10.86 -2.03
N ILE A 42 20.43 -9.87 -2.36
CA ILE A 42 19.00 -10.06 -2.65
C ILE A 42 18.71 -10.24 -4.15
N LEU A 43 19.68 -9.93 -5.01
CA LEU A 43 19.55 -10.07 -6.47
C LEU A 43 19.97 -11.45 -6.99
N ASN A 44 20.69 -12.24 -6.20
CA ASN A 44 21.20 -13.53 -6.63
C ASN A 44 20.07 -14.48 -7.10
N GLY A 45 20.17 -14.96 -8.34
CA GLY A 45 19.21 -15.88 -8.94
C GLY A 45 17.88 -15.27 -9.39
N LYS A 46 17.66 -13.96 -9.20
CA LYS A 46 16.45 -13.27 -9.66
C LYS A 46 16.53 -13.00 -11.16
N GLN A 47 15.49 -13.33 -11.90
CA GLN A 47 15.40 -13.12 -13.36
C GLN A 47 14.39 -12.04 -13.73
N LYS A 48 13.36 -11.84 -12.90
CA LYS A 48 12.29 -10.86 -13.12
C LYS A 48 11.99 -10.07 -11.86
N ILE A 49 12.22 -8.76 -11.92
CA ILE A 49 12.13 -7.83 -10.80
C ILE A 49 11.00 -6.82 -11.07
N LEU A 50 10.08 -6.69 -10.12
CA LEU A 50 9.11 -5.61 -10.08
C LEU A 50 9.65 -4.43 -9.27
N ILE A 51 9.70 -3.25 -9.87
CA ILE A 51 9.82 -1.97 -9.16
C ILE A 51 8.44 -1.32 -9.11
N LYS A 52 7.92 -1.17 -7.89
CA LYS A 52 6.63 -0.54 -7.60
C LYS A 52 6.83 0.89 -7.08
N PRO A 53 6.85 1.93 -7.94
CA PRO A 53 6.79 3.31 -7.48
C PRO A 53 5.39 3.63 -6.91
N ASN A 54 5.21 4.78 -6.26
CA ASN A 54 3.91 5.30 -5.88
C ASN A 54 3.37 6.22 -6.98
N ILE A 55 2.51 5.66 -7.85
CA ILE A 55 1.86 6.36 -8.96
C ILE A 55 0.35 6.15 -8.81
N GLY A 56 -0.36 7.11 -8.21
CA GLY A 56 -1.78 6.91 -7.86
C GLY A 56 -2.69 8.11 -8.11
N THR A 57 -2.18 9.18 -8.74
CA THR A 57 -2.96 10.36 -9.11
C THR A 57 -2.45 10.98 -10.40
N ASN A 58 -3.39 11.48 -11.21
CA ASN A 58 -3.09 12.25 -12.42
C ASN A 58 -2.78 13.73 -12.14
N SER A 59 -3.01 14.18 -10.91
CA SER A 59 -2.70 15.54 -10.45
C SER A 59 -1.24 15.63 -10.01
N ILE A 60 -0.36 15.88 -10.98
CA ILE A 60 1.09 15.98 -10.73
C ILE A 60 1.36 17.32 -10.03
N ARG A 61 1.85 17.24 -8.79
CA ARG A 61 2.21 18.40 -7.96
C ARG A 61 3.69 18.42 -7.69
N LEU A 62 4.31 19.56 -7.96
CA LEU A 62 5.72 19.80 -7.73
C LEU A 62 5.93 20.84 -6.65
N TYR A 63 6.97 20.64 -5.83
CA TYR A 63 7.48 21.61 -4.89
C TYR A 63 8.99 21.72 -5.13
N LYS A 64 9.47 22.91 -5.48
CA LYS A 64 10.86 23.15 -5.91
C LYS A 64 11.32 22.17 -7.02
N GLY A 65 10.41 21.83 -7.94
CA GLY A 65 10.69 20.90 -9.04
C GLY A 65 10.65 19.42 -8.67
N ARG A 66 10.40 19.04 -7.41
CA ARG A 66 10.33 17.66 -6.94
C ARG A 66 8.89 17.20 -6.70
N GLN A 67 8.63 15.90 -6.88
CA GLN A 67 7.30 15.33 -6.70
C GLN A 67 6.82 15.46 -5.23
N VAL A 68 5.55 15.84 -5.04
CA VAL A 68 4.94 15.93 -3.69
C VAL A 68 4.17 14.66 -3.34
N ASP A 69 3.27 14.23 -4.24
CA ASP A 69 2.31 13.15 -3.96
C ASP A 69 2.73 11.79 -4.56
N LEU A 70 3.72 11.82 -5.46
CA LEU A 70 4.19 10.69 -6.27
C LEU A 70 5.68 10.43 -6.00
N THR A 71 6.16 9.23 -6.32
CA THR A 71 7.59 8.89 -6.19
C THR A 71 8.44 9.72 -7.16
N GLU A 72 9.54 10.28 -6.66
CA GLU A 72 10.54 11.00 -7.44
C GLU A 72 11.22 10.07 -8.48
N PRO A 73 11.11 10.36 -9.80
CA PRO A 73 11.67 9.50 -10.85
C PRO A 73 13.18 9.27 -10.72
N ALA A 74 13.94 10.27 -10.22
CA ALA A 74 15.38 10.14 -10.00
C ALA A 74 15.74 9.02 -9.00
N ILE A 75 14.87 8.73 -8.01
CA ILE A 75 15.08 7.61 -7.08
C ILE A 75 14.89 6.28 -7.81
N VAL A 76 13.88 6.17 -8.67
CA VAL A 76 13.64 4.96 -9.46
C VAL A 76 14.81 4.69 -10.41
N ASP A 77 15.27 5.72 -11.13
CA ASP A 77 16.45 5.67 -12.00
C ASP A 77 17.69 5.18 -11.23
N SER A 78 17.91 5.73 -10.03
CA SER A 78 19.04 5.35 -9.16
C SER A 78 18.97 3.90 -8.69
N VAL A 79 17.78 3.38 -8.37
CA VAL A 79 17.59 1.98 -7.99
C VAL A 79 17.85 1.05 -9.18
N ILE A 80 17.42 1.43 -10.40
CA ILE A 80 17.71 0.64 -11.60
C ILE A 80 19.21 0.60 -11.89
N ALA A 81 19.89 1.75 -11.81
CA ALA A 81 21.35 1.82 -11.95
C ALA A 81 22.06 0.89 -10.94
N LEU A 82 21.64 0.92 -9.67
CA LEU A 82 22.19 0.08 -8.62
C LEU A 82 21.95 -1.42 -8.90
N ILE A 83 20.77 -1.81 -9.37
CA ILE A 83 20.49 -3.20 -9.75
C ILE A 83 21.38 -3.64 -10.91
N ARG A 84 21.57 -2.77 -11.90
CA ARG A 84 22.37 -3.06 -13.11
C ARG A 84 23.86 -3.24 -12.84
N GLU A 85 24.37 -2.81 -11.69
CA GLU A 85 25.74 -3.14 -11.26
C GLU A 85 25.93 -4.63 -10.92
N HIS A 86 24.83 -5.34 -10.63
CA HIS A 86 24.87 -6.71 -10.12
C HIS A 86 23.96 -7.70 -10.86
N SER A 87 23.03 -7.23 -11.70
CA SER A 87 22.03 -8.09 -12.36
C SER A 87 21.53 -7.57 -13.71
N GLU A 88 21.32 -8.53 -14.61
CA GLU A 88 20.77 -8.36 -15.96
C GLU A 88 19.26 -8.73 -16.03
N ALA A 89 18.63 -8.97 -14.88
CA ALA A 89 17.22 -9.35 -14.77
C ALA A 89 16.28 -8.38 -15.54
N GLU A 90 15.15 -8.90 -16.02
CA GLU A 90 14.05 -8.08 -16.50
C GLU A 90 13.57 -7.19 -15.36
N ILE A 91 13.43 -5.89 -15.62
CA ILE A 91 12.86 -4.94 -14.67
C ILE A 91 11.55 -4.41 -15.23
N MET A 92 10.48 -4.66 -14.48
CA MET A 92 9.17 -4.08 -14.73
C MET A 92 8.96 -2.92 -13.76
N ILE A 93 8.68 -1.73 -14.28
CA ILE A 93 8.29 -0.58 -13.47
C ILE A 93 6.80 -0.40 -13.64
N GLY A 94 6.03 -0.48 -12.55
CA GLY A 94 4.59 -0.39 -12.70
C GLY A 94 3.79 -0.22 -11.42
N ASP A 95 2.59 0.29 -11.63
CA ASP A 95 1.48 0.55 -10.73
C ASP A 95 0.18 0.28 -11.53
N GLY A 96 -0.99 0.33 -10.88
CA GLY A 96 -2.29 0.17 -11.55
C GLY A 96 -2.80 1.47 -12.18
N GLU A 97 -1.96 2.14 -12.96
CA GLU A 97 -2.29 3.37 -13.69
C GLU A 97 -1.88 3.28 -15.17
N PRO A 98 -2.52 4.05 -16.07
CA PRO A 98 -2.20 4.06 -17.49
C PRO A 98 -0.77 4.54 -17.82
N ILE A 99 -0.19 3.97 -18.89
CA ILE A 99 1.18 4.27 -19.36
C ILE A 99 1.42 5.76 -19.66
N ASP A 100 0.41 6.51 -20.11
CA ASP A 100 0.56 7.95 -20.41
C ASP A 100 0.95 8.78 -19.16
N LEU A 101 0.53 8.35 -17.97
CA LEU A 101 0.91 9.00 -16.72
C LEU A 101 2.42 8.85 -16.47
N TYR A 102 3.00 7.67 -16.73
CA TYR A 102 4.44 7.42 -16.57
C TYR A 102 5.26 8.28 -17.52
N GLN A 103 4.80 8.46 -18.76
CA GLN A 103 5.43 9.33 -19.75
C GLN A 103 5.44 10.79 -19.28
N ARG A 104 4.31 11.28 -18.75
CA ARG A 104 4.21 12.62 -18.15
C ARG A 104 5.12 12.80 -16.92
N LEU A 105 5.45 11.71 -16.24
CA LEU A 105 6.38 11.67 -15.11
C LEU A 105 7.84 11.44 -15.54
N GLY A 106 8.13 11.30 -16.85
CA GLY A 106 9.48 11.17 -17.40
C GLY A 106 10.08 9.76 -17.33
N TYR A 107 9.29 8.74 -17.00
CA TYR A 107 9.77 7.36 -16.90
C TYR A 107 10.15 6.76 -18.25
N ASP A 108 9.61 7.28 -19.36
CA ASP A 108 9.98 6.86 -20.71
C ASP A 108 11.47 7.15 -21.01
N ASN A 109 12.01 8.23 -20.44
CA ASN A 109 13.43 8.54 -20.54
C ASN A 109 14.28 7.62 -19.66
N ILE A 110 13.76 7.17 -18.52
CA ILE A 110 14.44 6.22 -17.63
C ILE A 110 14.58 4.86 -18.33
N VAL A 111 13.49 4.30 -18.83
CA VAL A 111 13.54 2.96 -19.46
C VAL A 111 14.43 2.91 -20.70
N LYS A 112 14.61 4.02 -21.42
CA LYS A 112 15.52 4.10 -22.59
C LYS A 112 17.00 4.03 -22.21
N LYS A 113 17.38 4.32 -20.96
CA LYS A 113 18.78 4.28 -20.49
C LYS A 113 19.28 2.85 -20.28
N TYR A 114 18.37 1.89 -20.10
CA TYR A 114 18.71 0.53 -19.66
C TYR A 114 18.09 -0.51 -20.57
N HIS A 115 18.82 -1.58 -20.81
CA HIS A 115 18.31 -2.79 -21.44
C HIS A 115 17.37 -3.56 -20.51
N ASN A 116 16.40 -4.24 -21.10
CA ASN A 116 15.46 -5.13 -20.40
C ASN A 116 14.70 -4.46 -19.25
N VAL A 117 14.31 -3.19 -19.46
CA VAL A 117 13.47 -2.42 -18.52
C VAL A 117 12.24 -1.93 -19.27
N ARG A 118 11.05 -2.10 -18.70
CA ARG A 118 9.79 -1.65 -19.32
C ARG A 118 8.77 -1.12 -18.31
N LEU A 119 7.86 -0.30 -18.81
CA LEU A 119 6.71 0.20 -18.07
C LEU A 119 5.55 -0.78 -18.17
N VAL A 120 4.82 -0.98 -17.09
CA VAL A 120 3.68 -1.90 -17.02
C VAL A 120 2.52 -1.24 -16.29
N ASP A 121 1.35 -1.25 -16.92
CA ASP A 121 0.08 -0.89 -16.29
C ASP A 121 -0.56 -2.17 -15.72
N PHE A 122 -0.47 -2.35 -14.40
CA PHE A 122 -1.09 -3.51 -13.73
C PHE A 122 -2.62 -3.38 -13.58
N GLY A 123 -3.17 -2.23 -13.95
CA GLY A 123 -4.60 -1.99 -14.10
C GLY A 123 -5.13 -2.47 -15.45
N ALA A 124 -4.24 -2.72 -16.42
CA ALA A 124 -4.60 -3.34 -17.69
C ALA A 124 -4.61 -4.88 -17.54
N GLY A 125 -5.70 -5.50 -18.02
CA GLY A 125 -5.81 -6.96 -18.07
C GLY A 125 -4.86 -7.58 -19.11
N PRO A 126 -4.79 -8.92 -19.19
CA PRO A 126 -5.63 -9.88 -18.48
C PRO A 126 -5.30 -10.00 -16.99
N PHE A 127 -6.28 -10.47 -16.22
CA PHE A 127 -6.15 -10.70 -14.78
C PHE A 127 -6.28 -12.18 -14.44
N GLU A 128 -5.56 -12.62 -13.41
CA GLU A 128 -5.63 -13.96 -12.87
C GLU A 128 -5.83 -13.94 -11.36
N ARG A 129 -6.30 -15.07 -10.85
CA ARG A 129 -6.54 -15.27 -9.42
C ARG A 129 -5.24 -15.67 -8.73
N VAL A 130 -4.76 -14.83 -7.83
CA VAL A 130 -3.57 -15.06 -7.01
C VAL A 130 -4.00 -15.39 -5.59
N SER A 131 -3.59 -16.55 -5.07
CA SER A 131 -3.90 -16.98 -3.71
C SER A 131 -3.02 -16.26 -2.69
N VAL A 132 -3.60 -15.93 -1.54
CA VAL A 132 -2.85 -15.32 -0.44
C VAL A 132 -2.33 -16.40 0.50
N PRO A 133 -1.04 -16.43 0.84
CA PRO A 133 -0.53 -17.32 1.87
C PRO A 133 -1.03 -16.86 3.26
N ASN A 134 -1.80 -17.69 3.96
CA ASN A 134 -2.37 -17.39 5.29
C ASN A 134 -3.16 -16.05 5.32
N PRO A 135 -4.27 -15.97 4.59
CA PRO A 135 -5.02 -14.72 4.39
C PRO A 135 -5.60 -14.16 5.69
N VAL A 136 -5.65 -12.83 5.78
CA VAL A 136 -6.31 -12.09 6.86
C VAL A 136 -7.54 -11.31 6.40
N MET A 137 -7.80 -11.18 5.10
CA MET A 137 -9.05 -10.61 4.56
C MET A 137 -9.64 -11.44 3.43
N PHE A 138 -8.87 -11.66 2.36
CA PHE A 138 -9.33 -12.38 1.17
C PHE A 138 -8.43 -13.57 0.89
N ARG A 139 -9.01 -14.73 0.58
CA ARG A 139 -8.28 -15.95 0.21
C ARG A 139 -7.48 -15.79 -1.09
N ASN A 140 -7.94 -14.92 -1.97
CA ASN A 140 -7.31 -14.64 -3.25
C ASN A 140 -7.72 -13.25 -3.77
N TYR A 141 -6.90 -12.72 -4.68
CA TYR A 141 -7.14 -11.48 -5.40
C TYR A 141 -7.03 -11.73 -6.90
N MET A 142 -7.88 -11.10 -7.69
CA MET A 142 -7.62 -10.89 -9.11
C MET A 142 -6.54 -9.80 -9.28
N LEU A 143 -5.43 -10.15 -9.92
CA LEU A 143 -4.28 -9.27 -10.19
C LEU A 143 -3.83 -9.43 -11.64
N SER A 144 -3.03 -8.51 -12.16
CA SER A 144 -2.52 -8.59 -13.54
C SER A 144 -1.64 -9.82 -13.76
N ASN A 145 -1.84 -10.52 -14.89
CA ASN A 145 -1.01 -11.67 -15.27
C ASN A 145 0.47 -11.31 -15.45
N GLU A 146 0.78 -10.02 -15.66
CA GLU A 146 2.15 -9.55 -15.77
C GLU A 146 2.96 -9.81 -14.49
N LEU A 147 2.29 -9.87 -13.33
CA LEU A 147 2.88 -10.15 -12.02
C LEU A 147 3.26 -11.62 -11.83
N LYS A 148 2.85 -12.49 -12.74
CA LYS A 148 3.23 -13.90 -12.73
C LYS A 148 4.74 -14.05 -12.87
N ASP A 149 5.28 -15.00 -12.12
CA ASP A 149 6.71 -15.38 -12.16
C ASP A 149 7.66 -14.20 -11.83
N VAL A 150 7.17 -13.15 -11.15
CA VAL A 150 8.04 -12.11 -10.58
C VAL A 150 8.80 -12.71 -9.40
N ASP A 151 10.13 -12.71 -9.47
CA ASP A 151 11.00 -13.31 -8.47
C ASP A 151 11.26 -12.39 -7.27
N MET A 152 11.14 -11.08 -7.49
CA MET A 152 11.48 -10.05 -6.50
C MET A 152 10.60 -8.82 -6.69
N THR A 153 10.09 -8.29 -5.58
CA THR A 153 9.40 -7.00 -5.55
C THR A 153 10.25 -5.96 -4.81
N ILE A 154 10.34 -4.77 -5.38
CA ILE A 154 10.96 -3.58 -4.80
C ILE A 154 9.88 -2.51 -4.66
N SER A 155 9.65 -2.00 -3.46
CA SER A 155 8.69 -0.91 -3.23
C SER A 155 9.44 0.41 -3.07
N ILE A 156 9.13 1.40 -3.91
CA ILE A 156 9.65 2.77 -3.77
C ILE A 156 8.46 3.69 -3.49
N SER A 157 8.17 3.88 -2.21
CA SER A 157 6.98 4.58 -1.73
C SER A 157 7.23 6.08 -1.50
N LYS A 158 6.18 6.89 -1.56
CA LYS A 158 6.22 8.30 -1.17
C LYS A 158 5.87 8.44 0.31
N MET A 159 6.65 9.22 1.07
CA MET A 159 6.32 9.56 2.45
C MET A 159 5.16 10.55 2.50
N LYS A 160 3.98 10.10 2.93
CA LYS A 160 2.81 10.98 3.08
C LYS A 160 1.80 10.46 4.08
N ILE A 161 0.90 11.34 4.50
CA ILE A 161 -0.24 10.99 5.36
C ILE A 161 -1.28 10.18 4.59
N HIS A 162 -2.06 9.37 5.30
CA HIS A 162 -3.25 8.74 4.76
C HIS A 162 -4.36 8.76 5.81
N HIS A 163 -5.54 9.31 5.48
CA HIS A 163 -6.63 9.48 6.45
C HIS A 163 -7.02 8.18 7.18
N ALA A 164 -7.03 7.07 6.43
CA ALA A 164 -7.49 5.78 6.91
C ALA A 164 -6.41 4.96 7.63
N GLN A 165 -5.12 5.21 7.38
CA GLN A 165 -4.02 4.29 7.74
C GLN A 165 -2.89 5.00 8.47
N GLY A 166 -3.09 6.26 8.85
CA GLY A 166 -2.04 7.12 9.38
C GLY A 166 -1.08 7.61 8.30
N ALA A 167 -0.39 6.69 7.61
CA ALA A 167 0.59 7.01 6.59
C ALA A 167 0.43 6.15 5.31
N THR A 168 0.90 6.69 4.20
CA THR A 168 1.28 5.91 3.01
C THR A 168 2.79 5.74 3.04
N LEU A 169 3.23 4.49 3.03
CA LEU A 169 4.63 4.07 2.94
C LEU A 169 4.68 2.76 2.13
N CYS A 170 5.61 1.85 2.39
CA CYS A 170 5.90 0.69 1.55
C CYS A 170 4.73 -0.30 1.49
N LEU A 171 4.10 -0.65 2.62
CA LEU A 171 3.01 -1.61 2.64
C LEU A 171 1.77 -1.05 1.90
N LYS A 172 1.42 0.22 2.16
CA LYS A 172 0.31 0.89 1.49
C LYS A 172 0.55 1.08 -0.01
N ASN A 173 1.80 1.22 -0.43
CA ASN A 173 2.18 1.39 -1.83
C ASN A 173 1.77 0.18 -2.69
N LEU A 174 1.77 -1.04 -2.13
CA LEU A 174 1.35 -2.26 -2.84
C LEU A 174 -0.13 -2.24 -3.24
N PHE A 175 -0.97 -1.44 -2.58
CA PHE A 175 -2.40 -1.31 -2.91
C PHE A 175 -2.64 -0.93 -4.37
N GLY A 176 -1.69 -0.20 -4.97
CA GLY A 176 -1.72 0.20 -6.36
C GLY A 176 -1.74 -0.97 -7.36
N LEU A 177 -1.23 -2.15 -6.98
CA LEU A 177 -1.21 -3.37 -7.80
C LEU A 177 -2.60 -4.02 -7.95
N THR A 178 -3.61 -3.53 -7.23
CA THR A 178 -4.99 -4.03 -7.37
C THR A 178 -5.71 -3.29 -8.51
N PRO A 179 -6.21 -3.99 -9.54
CA PRO A 179 -6.79 -3.34 -10.72
C PRO A 179 -8.14 -2.68 -10.45
N LYS A 180 -8.27 -1.40 -10.82
CA LYS A 180 -9.54 -0.64 -10.71
C LYS A 180 -10.67 -1.29 -11.51
N ALA A 181 -10.36 -1.92 -12.64
CA ALA A 181 -11.34 -2.63 -13.46
C ALA A 181 -12.03 -3.80 -12.73
N ILE A 182 -11.43 -4.33 -11.66
CA ILE A 182 -12.01 -5.41 -10.86
C ILE A 182 -12.61 -4.89 -9.54
N TYR A 183 -11.93 -3.94 -8.89
CA TYR A 183 -12.28 -3.49 -7.53
C TYR A 183 -12.95 -2.10 -7.48
N GLY A 184 -13.26 -1.53 -8.65
CA GLY A 184 -13.87 -0.22 -8.82
C GLY A 184 -12.86 0.91 -8.74
N SER A 185 -13.27 2.09 -9.23
CA SER A 185 -12.48 3.32 -9.05
C SER A 185 -12.20 3.61 -7.57
N VAL A 186 -11.03 4.21 -7.31
CA VAL A 186 -10.37 4.31 -5.99
C VAL A 186 -10.23 2.99 -5.22
N ARG A 187 -10.52 1.85 -5.86
CA ARG A 187 -10.54 0.49 -5.27
C ARG A 187 -11.47 0.40 -4.07
N LEU A 188 -12.62 1.09 -4.12
CA LEU A 188 -13.52 1.24 -2.98
C LEU A 188 -14.00 -0.11 -2.43
N TYR A 189 -14.12 -1.15 -3.25
CA TYR A 189 -14.48 -2.49 -2.77
C TYR A 189 -13.51 -3.02 -1.70
N LEU A 190 -12.22 -2.79 -1.90
CA LEU A 190 -11.15 -3.21 -0.99
C LEU A 190 -10.87 -2.19 0.12
N HIS A 191 -11.42 -0.98 -0.02
CA HIS A 191 -11.21 0.14 0.88
C HIS A 191 -12.52 0.49 1.61
N ASP A 192 -13.22 -0.52 2.13
CA ASP A 192 -14.40 -0.25 2.95
C ASP A 192 -14.05 0.52 4.23
N ALA A 193 -15.05 1.08 4.88
CA ALA A 193 -14.90 1.82 6.13
C ALA A 193 -14.90 0.90 7.38
N LEU A 194 -14.98 -0.42 7.21
CA LEU A 194 -15.15 -1.37 8.31
C LEU A 194 -13.82 -2.01 8.68
N VAL A 195 -13.36 -2.98 7.89
CA VAL A 195 -12.21 -3.83 8.25
C VAL A 195 -11.29 -4.17 7.08
N ARG A 196 -11.71 -3.93 5.83
CA ARG A 196 -10.99 -4.46 4.66
C ARG A 196 -9.63 -3.86 4.52
N LEU A 197 -9.54 -2.53 4.41
CA LEU A 197 -8.30 -1.87 3.99
C LEU A 197 -7.06 -2.36 4.75
N PRO A 198 -6.96 -2.25 6.08
CA PRO A 198 -5.72 -2.62 6.78
C PRO A 198 -5.35 -4.09 6.58
N ARG A 199 -6.34 -4.98 6.51
CA ARG A 199 -6.13 -6.42 6.27
C ARG A 199 -5.76 -6.72 4.82
N VAL A 200 -6.36 -6.02 3.87
CA VAL A 200 -5.99 -6.07 2.44
C VAL A 200 -4.53 -5.68 2.25
N LEU A 201 -4.04 -4.65 2.95
CA LEU A 201 -2.63 -4.27 2.86
C LEU A 201 -1.70 -5.39 3.32
N VAL A 202 -2.07 -6.09 4.40
CA VAL A 202 -1.30 -7.24 4.91
C VAL A 202 -1.35 -8.40 3.93
N ASP A 203 -2.51 -8.73 3.35
CA ASP A 203 -2.63 -9.77 2.33
C ASP A 203 -1.74 -9.48 1.10
N LEU A 204 -1.72 -8.22 0.64
CA LEU A 204 -0.82 -7.80 -0.45
C LEU A 204 0.65 -7.90 -0.03
N GLY A 205 0.99 -7.56 1.22
CA GLY A 205 2.32 -7.77 1.77
C GLY A 205 2.72 -9.26 1.83
N LEU A 206 1.77 -10.16 2.11
CA LEU A 206 1.96 -11.61 2.10
C LEU A 206 2.09 -12.19 0.68
N ILE A 207 1.48 -11.56 -0.32
CA ILE A 207 1.65 -11.91 -1.74
C ILE A 207 3.02 -11.45 -2.25
N PHE A 208 3.31 -10.14 -2.13
CA PHE A 208 4.43 -9.53 -2.85
C PHE A 208 5.75 -9.51 -2.08
N ARG A 209 5.71 -9.53 -0.75
CA ARG A 209 6.88 -9.49 0.17
C ARG A 209 8.07 -8.69 -0.37
N PRO A 210 8.00 -7.35 -0.43
CA PRO A 210 9.09 -6.55 -0.98
C PRO A 210 10.41 -6.86 -0.29
N GLU A 211 11.42 -7.21 -1.07
CA GLU A 211 12.77 -7.57 -0.60
C GLU A 211 13.70 -6.36 -0.55
N LEU A 212 13.27 -5.24 -1.14
CA LEU A 212 13.88 -3.92 -0.97
C LEU A 212 12.78 -2.86 -0.90
N CYS A 213 12.83 -2.05 0.14
CA CYS A 213 11.88 -0.98 0.42
C CYS A 213 12.63 0.35 0.48
N LEU A 214 12.18 1.34 -0.30
CA LEU A 214 12.62 2.72 -0.19
C LEU A 214 11.42 3.61 0.15
N ILE A 215 11.67 4.60 1.01
CA ILE A 215 10.75 5.70 1.28
C ILE A 215 11.38 6.98 0.74
N ASP A 216 10.76 7.55 -0.28
CA ASP A 216 11.03 8.89 -0.81
C ASP A 216 10.48 9.94 0.16
N GLY A 217 11.40 10.59 0.88
CA GLY A 217 11.13 11.75 1.72
C GLY A 217 11.91 12.98 1.26
N LEU A 218 12.22 13.17 -0.03
CA LEU A 218 12.79 14.45 -0.47
C LEU A 218 11.80 15.58 -0.17
N VAL A 219 10.61 15.45 -0.76
CA VAL A 219 9.41 16.20 -0.41
C VAL A 219 8.33 15.19 -0.04
N SER A 220 7.65 15.45 1.06
CA SER A 220 6.57 14.61 1.59
C SER A 220 5.25 15.37 1.55
N ALA A 221 4.14 14.68 1.75
CA ALA A 221 2.81 15.30 1.82
C ALA A 221 2.17 15.10 3.19
N ASN A 222 1.95 16.19 3.92
CA ASN A 222 1.30 16.20 5.23
C ASN A 222 -0.22 16.39 5.10
N ASN A 223 -0.98 16.19 6.18
CA ASN A 223 -2.42 16.40 6.30
C ASN A 223 -3.34 15.37 5.61
N GLN A 224 -3.04 14.94 4.38
CA GLN A 224 -3.91 14.06 3.57
C GLN A 224 -3.14 13.29 2.49
N GLU A 225 -3.73 12.20 1.95
CA GLU A 225 -3.07 11.32 0.97
C GLU A 225 -2.85 11.91 -0.42
N TRP A 226 -3.65 12.89 -0.82
CA TRP A 226 -3.55 13.58 -2.10
C TRP A 226 -3.78 15.07 -1.89
N GLY A 227 -2.95 15.92 -2.49
CA GLY A 227 -3.12 17.36 -2.29
C GLY A 227 -2.61 17.81 -0.91
N GLY A 228 -1.80 17.00 -0.22
CA GLY A 228 -1.25 17.32 1.09
C GLY A 228 -0.27 18.50 1.05
N GLU A 229 0.00 19.08 2.21
CA GLU A 229 0.96 20.18 2.35
C GLU A 229 2.39 19.65 2.12
N PRO A 230 3.17 20.25 1.19
CA PRO A 230 4.54 19.83 0.95
C PRO A 230 5.41 20.02 2.20
N VAL A 231 6.15 18.99 2.60
CA VAL A 231 7.13 19.05 3.69
C VAL A 231 8.48 18.61 3.15
N GLU A 232 9.49 19.47 3.25
CA GLU A 232 10.87 19.11 2.92
C GLU A 232 11.45 18.17 3.98
N MET A 233 11.20 16.87 3.86
CA MET A 233 11.76 15.90 4.80
C MET A 233 13.26 15.69 4.58
N ASN A 234 13.73 15.91 3.35
CA ASN A 234 15.12 15.80 2.95
C ASN A 234 15.78 14.47 3.37
N VAL A 235 15.04 13.36 3.29
CA VAL A 235 15.54 12.03 3.64
C VAL A 235 15.17 10.97 2.61
N ILE A 236 15.98 9.93 2.55
CA ILE A 236 15.67 8.65 1.92
C ILE A 236 15.85 7.59 2.98
N LEU A 237 14.84 6.72 3.15
CA LEU A 237 14.96 5.54 3.99
C LEU A 237 15.05 4.31 3.10
N ALA A 238 15.79 3.30 3.56
CA ALA A 238 15.86 2.00 2.90
C ALA A 238 15.88 0.87 3.93
N GLY A 239 15.25 -0.27 3.60
CA GLY A 239 15.29 -1.49 4.38
C GLY A 239 14.85 -2.70 3.56
N TYR A 240 15.06 -3.92 4.10
CA TYR A 240 14.67 -5.16 3.41
C TYR A 240 13.30 -5.70 3.83
N ASN A 241 12.67 -5.10 4.85
CA ASN A 241 11.34 -5.47 5.31
C ASN A 241 10.42 -4.25 5.28
N ALA A 242 9.26 -4.38 4.66
CA ALA A 242 8.29 -3.29 4.53
C ALA A 242 7.74 -2.81 5.88
N ILE A 243 7.52 -3.72 6.84
CA ILE A 243 6.91 -3.39 8.14
C ILE A 243 7.91 -2.62 9.00
N ALA A 244 9.17 -3.07 9.04
CA ALA A 244 10.23 -2.38 9.77
C ALA A 244 10.53 -1.00 9.15
N THR A 245 10.64 -0.94 7.82
CA THR A 245 10.87 0.32 7.08
C THR A 245 9.73 1.31 7.32
N ASP A 246 8.47 0.86 7.28
CA ASP A 246 7.30 1.68 7.55
C ASP A 246 7.24 2.15 9.01
N ALA A 247 7.63 1.30 9.97
CA ALA A 247 7.67 1.69 11.37
C ALA A 247 8.68 2.83 11.64
N VAL A 248 9.87 2.76 11.04
CA VAL A 248 10.86 3.85 11.11
C VAL A 248 10.35 5.09 10.36
N GLY A 249 9.75 4.92 9.19
CA GLY A 249 9.13 6.02 8.43
C GLY A 249 8.05 6.76 9.23
N MET A 250 7.15 6.03 9.89
CA MET A 250 6.13 6.59 10.78
C MET A 250 6.76 7.39 11.93
N LYS A 251 7.82 6.88 12.56
CA LYS A 251 8.52 7.61 13.63
C LYS A 251 9.19 8.89 13.14
N VAL A 252 9.79 8.86 11.95
CA VAL A 252 10.34 10.05 11.28
C VAL A 252 9.25 11.09 10.98
N MET A 253 8.03 10.65 10.68
CA MET A 253 6.84 11.52 10.54
C MET A 253 6.21 11.95 11.88
N GLY A 254 6.77 11.55 13.03
CA GLY A 254 6.19 11.85 14.33
C GLY A 254 4.91 11.07 14.67
N LEU A 255 4.69 9.94 14.02
CA LEU A 255 3.59 9.01 14.29
C LEU A 255 4.07 7.83 15.14
N ASP A 256 3.18 7.25 15.93
CA ASP A 256 3.46 6.02 16.68
C ASP A 256 3.10 4.79 15.83
N PRO A 257 4.09 3.98 15.41
CA PRO A 257 3.83 2.79 14.59
C PRO A 257 3.15 1.65 15.35
N LYS A 258 3.05 1.72 16.69
CA LYS A 258 2.39 0.72 17.55
C LYS A 258 0.98 1.14 17.99
N SER A 259 0.65 2.42 17.85
CA SER A 259 -0.70 2.92 18.11
C SER A 259 -1.74 2.19 17.24
N ASP A 260 -2.97 2.11 17.71
CA ASP A 260 -4.06 1.43 17.04
C ASP A 260 -5.38 2.15 17.32
N TYR A 261 -6.41 1.87 16.51
CA TYR A 261 -7.75 2.40 16.71
C TYR A 261 -8.22 2.17 18.16
N PRO A 262 -8.79 3.18 18.86
CA PRO A 262 -9.19 4.52 18.37
C PRO A 262 -8.13 5.63 18.56
N ASN A 263 -6.88 5.27 18.82
CA ASN A 263 -5.83 6.24 19.12
C ASN A 263 -5.20 6.80 17.84
N TYR A 264 -4.78 8.07 17.91
CA TYR A 264 -4.02 8.71 16.83
C TYR A 264 -2.79 7.87 16.44
N PRO A 265 -2.49 7.68 15.13
CA PRO A 265 -3.10 8.31 13.95
C PRO A 265 -4.27 7.54 13.32
N PHE A 266 -4.85 6.56 14.02
CA PHE A 266 -5.86 5.64 13.50
C PHE A 266 -7.26 5.97 14.02
N PHE A 267 -8.08 6.59 13.16
CA PHE A 267 -9.40 7.09 13.58
C PHE A 267 -10.56 6.15 13.34
N TYR A 268 -10.39 5.12 12.50
CA TYR A 268 -11.48 4.16 12.21
C TYR A 268 -11.00 2.79 11.74
N HIS A 269 -9.77 2.65 11.26
CA HIS A 269 -9.22 1.33 10.94
C HIS A 269 -8.16 0.93 11.94
N ASN A 270 -8.06 -0.39 12.16
CA ASN A 270 -6.92 -0.93 12.88
C ASN A 270 -5.61 -0.65 12.12
N ASN A 271 -4.52 -0.64 12.88
CA ASN A 271 -3.18 -0.43 12.34
C ASN A 271 -2.72 -1.66 11.53
N PRO A 272 -2.44 -1.49 10.21
CA PRO A 272 -1.98 -2.60 9.39
C PRO A 272 -0.63 -3.16 9.83
N LEU A 273 0.25 -2.39 10.48
CA LEU A 273 1.53 -2.88 10.98
C LEU A 273 1.36 -3.83 12.18
N ASN A 274 0.39 -3.58 13.05
CA ASN A 274 0.04 -4.50 14.15
C ASN A 274 -0.48 -5.84 13.59
N ILE A 275 -1.36 -5.78 12.58
CA ILE A 275 -1.88 -6.97 11.90
C ILE A 275 -0.74 -7.73 11.20
N ALA A 276 0.11 -7.02 10.44
CA ALA A 276 1.25 -7.60 9.73
C ALA A 276 2.20 -8.34 10.68
N LYS A 277 2.50 -7.74 11.83
CA LYS A 277 3.32 -8.36 12.87
C LYS A 277 2.67 -9.63 13.43
N SER A 278 1.36 -9.61 13.67
CA SER A 278 0.64 -10.77 14.22
C SER A 278 0.69 -12.01 13.32
N VAL A 279 0.91 -11.83 12.01
CA VAL A 279 1.06 -12.91 11.03
C VAL A 279 2.51 -13.16 10.61
N GLY A 280 3.48 -12.54 11.28
CA GLY A 280 4.91 -12.76 11.07
C GLY A 280 5.46 -12.13 9.79
N LEU A 281 4.84 -11.07 9.26
CA LEU A 281 5.31 -10.37 8.06
C LEU A 281 6.50 -9.42 8.34
N GLY A 282 6.68 -9.02 9.60
CA GLY A 282 7.77 -8.15 10.05
C GLY A 282 7.47 -7.58 11.43
N THR A 283 8.22 -6.58 11.86
CA THR A 283 8.07 -5.96 13.18
C THR A 283 7.87 -4.45 13.08
N ASN A 284 7.01 -3.91 13.93
CA ASN A 284 6.88 -2.47 14.20
C ASN A 284 7.44 -2.07 15.57
N ASP A 285 8.12 -2.99 16.26
CA ASP A 285 8.90 -2.67 17.46
C ASP A 285 10.27 -2.16 17.06
N LEU A 286 10.57 -0.89 17.38
CA LEU A 286 11.87 -0.28 17.05
C LEU A 286 13.04 -0.97 17.74
N GLU A 287 12.81 -1.65 18.85
CA GLU A 287 13.84 -2.42 19.57
C GLU A 287 14.37 -3.60 18.73
N ASP A 288 13.55 -4.11 17.82
CA ASP A 288 13.91 -5.19 16.89
C ASP A 288 14.47 -4.66 15.55
N ILE A 289 14.66 -3.34 15.44
CA ILE A 289 15.16 -2.67 14.24
C ILE A 289 16.49 -1.98 14.55
N GLU A 290 17.52 -2.33 13.79
CA GLU A 290 18.79 -1.61 13.75
C GLU A 290 18.66 -0.41 12.80
N ILE A 291 18.68 0.79 13.36
CA ILE A 291 18.58 2.04 12.60
C ILE A 291 20.00 2.52 12.27
N LEU A 292 20.28 2.65 10.98
CA LEU A 292 21.61 2.98 10.44
C LEU A 292 21.62 4.37 9.79
N GLY A 293 22.78 5.03 9.80
CA GLY A 293 22.89 6.41 9.33
C GLY A 293 22.36 7.41 10.36
N TYR A 294 21.48 8.33 9.92
CA TYR A 294 20.88 9.33 10.81
C TYR A 294 19.89 8.69 11.78
N GLN A 295 19.83 9.20 13.01
CA GLN A 295 18.85 8.81 14.00
C GLN A 295 17.51 9.49 13.73
N ILE A 296 16.41 8.86 14.17
CA ILE A 296 15.04 9.38 13.99
C ILE A 296 14.94 10.82 14.48
N ASP A 297 15.40 11.11 15.69
CA ASP A 297 15.25 12.44 16.32
C ASP A 297 16.02 13.55 15.59
N GLU A 298 17.02 13.21 14.76
CA GLU A 298 17.79 14.19 13.97
C GLU A 298 17.04 14.66 12.71
N VAL A 299 16.05 13.91 12.26
CA VAL A 299 15.31 14.16 11.00
C VAL A 299 13.80 14.25 11.20
N LYS A 300 13.32 13.93 12.40
CA LYS A 300 11.89 13.87 12.71
C LYS A 300 11.20 15.20 12.44
N LYS A 301 10.05 15.15 11.78
CA LYS A 301 9.10 16.26 11.71
C LYS A 301 7.71 15.76 12.08
N GLN A 302 6.92 16.60 12.74
CA GLN A 302 5.57 16.23 13.16
C GLN A 302 4.61 16.35 11.98
N PHE A 303 4.01 15.23 11.59
CA PHE A 303 2.92 15.19 10.64
C PHE A 303 1.59 15.08 11.39
N GLU A 304 0.53 15.52 10.72
CA GLU A 304 -0.83 15.53 11.21
C GLU A 304 -1.74 14.82 10.22
N VAL A 305 -2.59 13.93 10.72
CA VAL A 305 -3.68 13.38 9.94
C VAL A 305 -4.90 14.28 10.12
N LYS A 306 -5.30 15.03 9.09
CA LYS A 306 -6.52 15.86 9.18
C LYS A 306 -7.75 14.98 9.09
N ILE A 307 -8.67 15.11 10.03
CA ILE A 307 -9.96 14.43 9.98
C ILE A 307 -10.91 15.29 9.17
N ASN A 308 -11.66 14.69 8.25
CA ASN A 308 -12.80 15.33 7.61
C ASN A 308 -14.11 14.77 8.18
N ASP A 309 -15.23 15.43 7.88
CA ASP A 309 -16.55 15.05 8.41
C ASP A 309 -16.96 13.62 8.05
N MET A 310 -16.43 13.04 6.96
CA MET A 310 -16.72 11.66 6.59
C MET A 310 -16.04 10.69 7.57
N VAL A 311 -14.79 10.96 7.91
CA VAL A 311 -14.01 10.12 8.84
C VAL A 311 -14.59 10.18 10.26
N SER A 312 -15.08 11.34 10.71
CA SER A 312 -15.67 11.48 12.05
C SER A 312 -17.00 10.71 12.22
N MET A 313 -17.68 10.37 11.12
CA MET A 313 -18.91 9.56 11.15
C MET A 313 -18.64 8.05 11.33
N ILE A 314 -17.42 7.57 11.06
CA ILE A 314 -17.05 6.15 11.18
C ILE A 314 -16.63 5.86 12.62
N ASN A 315 -17.61 5.70 13.50
CA ASN A 315 -17.42 5.40 14.93
C ASN A 315 -17.80 3.93 15.26
N ASP A 316 -17.72 3.58 16.55
CA ASP A 316 -18.08 2.24 17.02
C ASP A 316 -19.51 1.82 16.64
N ASP A 317 -20.48 2.75 16.70
CA ASP A 317 -21.87 2.47 16.31
C ASP A 317 -21.98 2.17 14.81
N PHE A 318 -21.30 2.94 13.96
CA PHE A 318 -21.19 2.65 12.53
C PHE A 318 -20.62 1.26 12.29
N LYS A 319 -19.52 0.90 12.96
CA LYS A 319 -18.91 -0.43 12.83
C LYS A 319 -19.82 -1.56 13.29
N GLN A 320 -20.52 -1.38 14.41
CA GLN A 320 -21.48 -2.38 14.91
C GLN A 320 -22.66 -2.56 13.95
N LYS A 321 -23.20 -1.48 13.38
CA LYS A 321 -24.23 -1.55 12.33
C LYS A 321 -23.73 -2.28 11.09
N GLY A 322 -22.47 -2.09 10.71
CA GLY A 322 -21.82 -2.81 9.63
C GLY A 322 -21.72 -4.31 9.92
N LYS A 323 -21.24 -4.69 11.10
CA LYS A 323 -21.21 -6.09 11.57
C LYS A 323 -22.59 -6.75 11.52
N LEU A 324 -23.66 -6.03 11.88
CA LEU A 324 -25.03 -6.54 11.77
C LEU A 324 -25.40 -6.87 10.32
N GLN A 325 -25.02 -6.04 9.35
CA GLN A 325 -25.29 -6.32 7.93
C GLN A 325 -24.56 -7.59 7.46
N VAL A 326 -23.29 -7.75 7.85
CA VAL A 326 -22.48 -8.94 7.53
C VAL A 326 -23.10 -10.21 8.11
N ASN A 327 -23.54 -10.14 9.37
CA ASN A 327 -24.19 -11.28 10.03
C ASN A 327 -25.53 -11.65 9.39
N LEU A 328 -26.30 -10.67 8.95
CA LEU A 328 -27.54 -10.91 8.19
C LEU A 328 -27.25 -11.57 6.84
N TYR A 329 -26.20 -11.14 6.13
CA TYR A 329 -25.75 -11.78 4.90
C TYR A 329 -25.35 -13.24 5.15
N ARG A 330 -24.45 -13.50 6.11
CA ARG A 330 -23.98 -14.85 6.47
C ARG A 330 -25.14 -15.79 6.82
N LYS A 331 -26.06 -15.34 7.69
CA LYS A 331 -27.21 -16.15 8.14
C LYS A 331 -28.17 -16.53 7.01
N ASN A 332 -28.31 -15.67 6.00
CA ASN A 332 -29.27 -15.86 4.91
C ASN A 332 -28.58 -16.14 3.56
N ARG A 333 -27.31 -16.59 3.58
CA ARG A 333 -26.45 -16.69 2.40
C ARG A 333 -27.08 -17.46 1.25
N VAL A 334 -27.74 -18.59 1.54
CA VAL A 334 -28.44 -19.42 0.54
C VAL A 334 -29.49 -18.61 -0.23
N GLN A 335 -30.27 -17.78 0.46
CA GLN A 335 -31.29 -16.95 -0.16
C GLN A 335 -30.65 -15.82 -0.97
N PHE A 336 -29.60 -15.17 -0.44
CA PHE A 336 -28.86 -14.15 -1.18
C PHE A 336 -28.27 -14.70 -2.48
N VAL A 337 -27.66 -15.88 -2.46
CA VAL A 337 -27.12 -16.53 -3.66
C VAL A 337 -28.23 -16.80 -4.68
N LYS A 338 -29.39 -17.30 -4.23
CA LYS A 338 -30.55 -17.54 -5.11
C LYS A 338 -31.03 -16.26 -5.82
N ASP A 339 -31.04 -15.13 -5.11
CA ASP A 339 -31.64 -13.90 -5.60
C ASP A 339 -30.64 -12.98 -6.33
N TYR A 340 -29.35 -13.06 -5.97
CA TYR A 340 -28.34 -12.06 -6.35
C TYR A 340 -27.00 -12.62 -6.82
N ALA A 341 -26.86 -13.94 -7.05
CA ALA A 341 -25.59 -14.50 -7.53
C ALA A 341 -24.99 -13.72 -8.71
N GLY A 342 -23.69 -13.43 -8.62
CA GLY A 342 -22.93 -12.66 -9.61
C GLY A 342 -23.07 -11.14 -9.49
N LYS A 343 -23.96 -10.63 -8.64
CA LYS A 343 -24.16 -9.19 -8.40
C LYS A 343 -23.42 -8.72 -7.15
N TYR A 344 -22.96 -7.49 -7.17
CA TYR A 344 -22.68 -6.71 -5.98
C TYR A 344 -23.99 -6.24 -5.36
N ILE A 345 -24.11 -6.37 -4.05
CA ILE A 345 -25.23 -5.82 -3.28
C ILE A 345 -24.70 -4.81 -2.26
N GLY A 346 -25.49 -3.77 -1.99
CA GLY A 346 -25.30 -2.90 -0.84
C GLY A 346 -26.36 -3.19 0.20
N MET A 347 -25.92 -3.53 1.41
CA MET A 347 -26.78 -3.79 2.55
C MET A 347 -26.70 -2.66 3.56
N GLY A 348 -27.86 -2.22 4.04
CA GLY A 348 -27.99 -1.24 5.11
C GLY A 348 -29.35 -1.39 5.78
N GLU A 349 -29.41 -1.10 7.09
CA GLU A 349 -30.64 -1.22 7.90
C GLU A 349 -31.34 -2.60 7.79
N GLY A 350 -30.56 -3.65 7.55
CA GLY A 350 -31.05 -5.03 7.42
C GLY A 350 -31.75 -5.35 6.10
N LYS A 351 -31.59 -4.51 5.07
CA LYS A 351 -32.19 -4.70 3.74
C LYS A 351 -31.15 -4.58 2.64
N VAL A 352 -31.45 -5.15 1.47
CA VAL A 352 -30.73 -4.85 0.22
C VAL A 352 -31.24 -3.51 -0.28
N LEU A 353 -30.34 -2.53 -0.37
CA LEU A 353 -30.67 -1.18 -0.83
C LEU A 353 -30.53 -1.09 -2.35
N TRP A 354 -29.60 -1.84 -2.92
CA TRP A 354 -29.35 -1.93 -4.36
C TRP A 354 -28.60 -3.22 -4.70
N ALA A 355 -28.68 -3.63 -5.97
CA ALA A 355 -27.95 -4.76 -6.51
C ALA A 355 -27.58 -4.50 -7.98
N THR A 356 -26.33 -4.73 -8.37
CA THR A 356 -25.84 -4.54 -9.75
C THR A 356 -24.71 -5.50 -10.07
N SER A 357 -24.51 -5.85 -11.34
CA SER A 357 -23.35 -6.62 -11.81
C SER A 357 -22.14 -5.76 -12.18
N ASP A 358 -22.30 -4.44 -12.23
CA ASP A 358 -21.24 -3.48 -12.56
C ASP A 358 -20.63 -2.91 -11.27
N ILE A 359 -19.32 -3.09 -11.11
CA ILE A 359 -18.59 -2.58 -9.95
C ILE A 359 -18.58 -1.05 -9.89
N ASP A 360 -18.51 -0.36 -11.03
CA ASP A 360 -18.51 1.10 -11.04
C ASP A 360 -19.90 1.65 -10.71
N GLU A 361 -20.96 0.96 -11.10
CA GLU A 361 -22.32 1.26 -10.62
C GLU A 361 -22.46 0.99 -9.12
N ALA A 362 -21.90 -0.11 -8.61
CA ALA A 362 -21.89 -0.40 -7.18
C ALA A 362 -21.18 0.72 -6.39
N ILE A 363 -20.04 1.22 -6.88
CA ILE A 363 -19.32 2.35 -6.27
C ILE A 363 -20.17 3.62 -6.30
N ARG A 364 -20.80 3.95 -7.44
CA ARG A 364 -21.71 5.12 -7.53
C ARG A 364 -22.86 5.00 -6.54
N ASN A 365 -23.46 3.81 -6.43
CA ASN A 365 -24.54 3.55 -5.49
C ASN A 365 -24.03 3.78 -4.06
N CYS A 366 -22.93 3.15 -3.64
CA CYS A 366 -22.30 3.39 -2.33
C CYS A 366 -22.12 4.89 -1.99
N LEU A 367 -21.67 5.68 -2.96
CA LEU A 367 -21.39 7.11 -2.77
C LEU A 367 -22.65 8.00 -2.82
N SER A 368 -23.77 7.49 -3.36
CA SER A 368 -25.01 8.25 -3.56
C SER A 368 -25.95 8.29 -2.35
N TYR A 369 -25.82 7.32 -1.44
CA TYR A 369 -26.67 7.26 -0.27
C TYR A 369 -26.25 8.23 0.83
N GLU A 370 -27.17 8.50 1.75
CA GLU A 370 -26.86 9.28 2.95
C GLU A 370 -25.69 8.68 3.72
N LYS A 371 -24.69 9.52 4.02
CA LYS A 371 -23.46 9.15 4.72
C LYS A 371 -23.71 8.57 6.12
N SER A 372 -24.91 8.78 6.68
CA SER A 372 -25.36 8.27 7.98
C SER A 372 -25.72 6.78 7.96
N ILE A 373 -26.03 6.22 6.79
CA ILE A 373 -26.38 4.81 6.67
C ILE A 373 -25.09 4.01 6.54
N THR A 374 -24.88 3.04 7.44
CA THR A 374 -23.78 2.09 7.30
C THR A 374 -24.04 1.11 6.17
N TYR A 375 -23.14 1.08 5.19
CA TYR A 375 -23.18 0.16 4.06
C TYR A 375 -22.21 -1.00 4.25
N PHE A 376 -22.70 -2.22 4.04
CA PHE A 376 -21.88 -3.38 3.74
C PHE A 376 -22.09 -3.75 2.27
N MET A 377 -21.04 -3.58 1.45
CA MET A 377 -21.06 -3.97 0.04
C MET A 377 -20.34 -5.30 -0.14
N ILE A 378 -20.95 -6.27 -0.81
CA ILE A 378 -20.35 -7.58 -1.10
C ILE A 378 -20.75 -8.08 -2.48
N LYS A 379 -19.85 -8.80 -3.17
CA LYS A 379 -20.20 -9.58 -4.35
C LYS A 379 -20.80 -10.91 -3.91
N VAL A 380 -22.04 -11.17 -4.30
CA VAL A 380 -22.74 -12.40 -3.93
C VAL A 380 -22.28 -13.54 -4.82
N VAL A 381 -21.63 -14.52 -4.20
CA VAL A 381 -21.11 -15.74 -4.83
C VAL A 381 -21.45 -16.97 -3.98
N PRO A 382 -21.42 -18.19 -4.56
CA PRO A 382 -21.48 -19.43 -3.78
C PRO A 382 -20.46 -19.43 -2.63
N GLU A 383 -20.76 -20.16 -1.55
CA GLU A 383 -19.92 -20.15 -0.33
C GLU A 383 -18.50 -20.69 -0.57
N ASP A 384 -18.37 -21.71 -1.42
CA ASP A 384 -17.11 -22.30 -1.86
C ASP A 384 -16.30 -21.39 -2.80
N GLU A 385 -16.94 -20.37 -3.39
CA GLU A 385 -16.28 -19.37 -4.24
C GLU A 385 -15.94 -18.07 -3.50
N GLU A 386 -16.39 -17.89 -2.25
CA GLU A 386 -16.21 -16.65 -1.49
C GLU A 386 -14.73 -16.37 -1.19
N PRO A 387 -14.12 -15.35 -1.82
CA PRO A 387 -12.77 -14.97 -1.45
C PRO A 387 -12.75 -14.28 -0.08
N GLU A 388 -13.81 -13.57 0.33
CA GLU A 388 -13.81 -12.76 1.55
C GLU A 388 -13.99 -13.61 2.83
N ILE A 389 -13.15 -13.37 3.83
CA ILE A 389 -13.23 -14.07 5.13
C ILE A 389 -14.16 -13.29 6.03
N LEU A 390 -15.45 -13.60 5.98
CA LEU A 390 -16.48 -12.81 6.67
C LEU A 390 -16.39 -12.88 8.21
N ASP A 391 -15.74 -13.90 8.77
CA ASP A 391 -15.55 -14.05 10.22
C ASP A 391 -14.71 -12.91 10.81
N VAL A 392 -13.87 -12.24 10.00
CA VAL A 392 -13.04 -11.12 10.50
C VAL A 392 -13.87 -9.92 10.92
N TYR A 393 -15.11 -9.80 10.40
CA TYR A 393 -16.06 -8.77 10.81
C TYR A 393 -16.63 -8.99 12.21
N ASP A 394 -16.40 -10.15 12.82
CA ASP A 394 -16.77 -10.35 14.22
C ASP A 394 -15.90 -9.51 15.17
N ASN A 395 -14.71 -9.09 14.72
CA ASN A 395 -13.73 -8.26 15.45
C ASN A 395 -13.56 -6.87 14.79
N VAL A 396 -14.67 -6.16 14.55
CA VAL A 396 -14.67 -4.80 13.94
C VAL A 396 -14.13 -3.69 14.86
N LEU A 397 -14.07 -3.93 16.17
CA LEU A 397 -13.57 -2.99 17.18
C LEU A 397 -12.13 -3.31 17.57
#